data_AF-A0A7G7SRF6-F1
#
_entry.id   AF-A0A7G7SRF6-F1
#
_cell.length_a   1.000
_cell.length_b   1.000
_cell.length_c   1.000
_cell.angle_alpha   90.00
_cell.angle_beta   90.00
_cell.angle_gamma   90.00
#
_symmetry.space_group_name_H-M   'P 1'
#
loop_
_entity.id
_entity.type
_entity.pdbx_description
1 polymer ?
#
loop_
_entity_poly.entity_id
_entity_poly.type
_entity_poly.pdbx_seq_one_letter_code
_entity_poly.pdbx_strand_id
1 'polypeptide(L)' 'MAFGDIAAAIGLHLQLPVRSILAEAAPAQFGWKARFASQDVPTSSAWTRERLGWQPTGPSLLQDLDSAGYFAG' A
#
# COMPACT_ATOMS: atom_id res chain seq x y z
N MET A 1 -1.23 -2.04 -7.85
CA MET A 1 -0.57 -2.67 -6.69
C MET A 1 -1.67 -3.00 -5.72
N ALA A 2 -1.76 -4.23 -5.23
CA ALA A 2 -2.85 -4.60 -4.36
C ALA A 2 -2.55 -4.15 -2.92
N PHE A 3 -3.59 -3.79 -2.16
CA PHE A 3 -3.47 -3.44 -0.73
C PHE A 3 -2.81 -4.56 0.09
N GLY A 4 -3.04 -5.82 -0.30
CA GLY A 4 -2.41 -6.99 0.32
C GLY A 4 -0.89 -7.08 0.14
N ASP A 5 -0.33 -6.56 -0.95
CA ASP A 5 1.12 -6.58 -1.19
C ASP A 5 1.85 -5.71 -0.17
N ILE A 6 1.26 -4.56 0.16
CA ILE A 6 1.78 -3.64 1.19
C ILE A 6 1.75 -4.31 2.56
N ALA A 7 0.63 -4.96 2.91
CA ALA A 7 0.49 -5.68 4.17
C ALA A 7 1.48 -6.84 4.29
N ALA A 8 1.70 -7.58 3.20
CA ALA A 8 2.67 -8.67 3.13
C ALA A 8 4.10 -8.17 3.33
N ALA A 9 4.50 -7.09 2.66
CA ALA A 9 5.83 -6.49 2.81
C ALA A 9 6.09 -6.06 4.26
N ILE A 10 5.14 -5.33 4.88
CA ILE A 10 5.24 -4.90 6.27
C ILE A 10 5.34 -6.11 7.22
N GLY A 11 4.48 -7.12 7.03
CA GLY A 11 4.47 -8.31 7.88
C GLY A 11 5.77 -9.11 7.80
N LEU A 12 6.37 -9.19 6.61
CA LEU A 12 7.66 -9.85 6.41
C LEU A 12 8.77 -9.16 7.21
N HIS A 13 8.90 -7.84 7.08
CA HIS A 13 9.97 -7.09 7.77
C HIS A 13 9.80 -7.08 9.29
N LEU A 14 8.56 -7.02 9.77
CA LEU A 14 8.27 -7.02 11.21
C LEU A 14 8.11 -8.42 11.82
N GLN A 15 8.24 -9.49 11.03
CA GLN A 15 8.00 -10.87 11.45
C GLN A 15 6.59 -11.07 12.06
N LEU A 16 5.58 -10.43 11.47
CA LEU A 16 4.19 -10.50 11.89
C LEU A 16 3.34 -11.34 10.93
N PRO A 17 2.40 -12.14 11.45
CA PRO A 17 1.50 -12.90 10.60
C PRO A 17 0.57 -11.97 9.82
N VAL A 18 0.42 -12.23 8.52
CA VAL A 18 -0.51 -11.53 7.63
C VAL A 18 -1.67 -12.47 7.32
N ARG A 19 -2.90 -11.97 7.45
CA ARG A 19 -4.11 -12.72 7.11
C ARG A 19 -4.92 -11.98 6.07
N SER A 20 -5.41 -12.72 5.07
CA SER A 20 -6.48 -12.25 4.22
C SER A 20 -7.81 -12.31 4.98
N ILE A 21 -8.69 -11.35 4.71
CA ILE A 21 -10.05 -11.32 5.28
C ILE A 21 -11.04 -11.13 4.14
N LEU A 22 -12.26 -11.65 4.34
CA LEU A 22 -13.37 -11.39 3.43
C LEU A 22 -13.84 -9.93 3.56
N ALA A 23 -14.39 -9.38 2.48
CA ALA A 23 -14.83 -7.98 2.43
C ALA A 23 -15.90 -7.69 3.50
N GLU A 24 -16.81 -8.62 3.74
CA GLU A 24 -17.84 -8.53 4.79
C GLU A 24 -17.27 -8.46 6.22
N ALA A 25 -16.04 -8.95 6.44
CA ALA A 25 -15.36 -8.87 7.73
C ALA A 25 -14.59 -7.55 7.91
N ALA A 26 -14.40 -6.76 6.86
CA ALA A 26 -13.62 -5.52 6.92
C ALA A 26 -14.19 -4.47 7.90
N PRO A 27 -15.51 -4.25 8.04
CA PRO A 27 -16.07 -3.33 9.03
C PRO A 27 -15.69 -3.68 10.47
N ALA A 28 -15.63 -4.97 10.81
CA ALA A 28 -15.23 -5.41 12.15
C ALA A 28 -13.75 -5.16 12.45
N GLN A 29 -12.90 -5.10 11.42
CA GLN A 29 -11.44 -4.89 11.57
C GLN A 29 -11.06 -3.41 11.46
N PHE A 30 -11.63 -2.69 10.50
CA PHE A 30 -11.21 -1.33 10.14
C PHE A 30 -12.21 -0.25 10.57
N GLY A 31 -13.40 -0.63 11.07
CA GLY A 31 -14.45 0.31 11.47
C GLY A 31 -14.88 1.20 10.31
N TRP A 32 -14.99 2.51 10.56
CA TRP A 32 -15.37 3.49 9.55
C TRP A 32 -14.41 3.54 8.34
N LYS A 33 -13.16 3.08 8.51
CA LYS A 33 -12.15 3.03 7.44
C LYS A 33 -12.32 1.86 6.48
N ALA A 34 -13.19 0.89 6.81
CA ALA A 34 -13.40 -0.30 5.98
C ALA A 34 -13.76 0.04 4.54
N ARG A 35 -14.53 1.11 4.33
CA ARG A 35 -14.87 1.61 2.99
C ARG A 35 -13.63 1.91 2.15
N PHE A 36 -12.58 2.48 2.73
CA PHE A 36 -11.36 2.82 2.01
C PHE A 36 -10.46 1.60 1.84
N ALA A 37 -10.31 0.79 2.89
CA ALA A 37 -9.48 -0.41 2.85
C ALA A 37 -10.00 -1.47 1.86
N SER A 38 -11.30 -1.48 1.55
CA SER A 38 -11.90 -2.41 0.59
C SER A 38 -11.89 -1.93 -0.86
N GLN A 39 -11.45 -0.69 -1.13
CA GLN A 39 -11.47 -0.11 -2.48
C GLN A 39 -10.09 -0.19 -3.13
N ASP A 40 -10.05 -0.57 -4.40
CA ASP A 40 -8.82 -0.63 -5.20
C ASP A 40 -8.29 0.77 -5.59
N VAL A 41 -9.19 1.74 -5.75
CA VAL A 41 -8.92 3.16 -6.06
C VAL A 41 -7.78 3.34 -7.10
N PRO A 42 -7.91 2.78 -8.31
CA PRO A 42 -6.87 2.90 -9.33
C PRO A 42 -6.64 4.39 -9.68
N THR A 43 -5.38 4.80 -9.65
CA THR A 43 -4.98 6.19 -9.92
C THR A 43 -3.84 6.26 -10.92
N SER A 44 -3.68 7.41 -11.56
CA SER A 44 -2.66 7.66 -12.58
C SER A 44 -1.97 9.00 -12.33
N SER A 45 -0.65 9.03 -12.55
CA SER A 45 0.16 10.26 -12.52
C SER A 45 0.25 10.96 -13.88
N ALA A 46 -0.45 10.46 -14.92
CA ALA A 46 -0.30 10.95 -16.30
C ALA A 46 -0.49 12.47 -16.42
N TRP A 47 -1.56 13.01 -15.84
CA TRP A 47 -1.86 14.46 -15.90
C TRP A 47 -0.77 15.30 -15.22
N THR A 48 -0.30 14.87 -14.05
CA THR A 48 0.78 15.55 -13.32
C THR A 48 2.08 15.57 -14.13
N ARG A 49 2.42 14.42 -14.75
CA ARG A 49 3.62 14.30 -15.60
C ARG A 49 3.54 15.17 -16.84
N GLU A 50 2.39 15.20 -17.51
CA GLU A 50 2.16 16.03 -18.70
C GLU A 50 2.26 17.53 -18.35
N ARG A 51 1.60 17.95 -17.26
CA ARG A 51 1.50 19.38 -16.93
C ARG A 51 2.77 19.96 -16.32
N LEU A 52 3.51 19.17 -15.55
CA LEU A 52 4.70 19.64 -14.82
C LEU A 52 6.00 19.22 -15.49
N GLY A 53 5.96 18.39 -16.54
CA GLY A 53 7.16 17.73 -17.08
C GLY A 53 7.85 16.80 -16.08
N TRP A 54 7.15 16.45 -14.98
CA TRP A 54 7.71 15.62 -13.93
C TRP A 54 7.91 14.19 -14.41
N GLN A 55 9.07 13.63 -14.11
CA GLN A 55 9.39 12.23 -14.37
C GLN A 55 9.72 11.56 -13.03
N PRO A 56 8.91 10.59 -12.56
CA PRO A 56 9.24 9.86 -11.34
C PRO A 56 10.53 9.05 -11.55
N THR A 57 11.54 9.31 -10.72
CA THR A 57 12.84 8.61 -10.73
C THR A 57 13.08 7.77 -9.47
N GLY A 58 12.18 7.88 -8.48
CA GLY A 58 12.26 7.12 -7.25
C GLY A 58 11.89 5.64 -7.42
N PRO A 59 12.20 4.81 -6.41
CA PRO A 59 11.78 3.42 -6.39
C PRO A 59 10.25 3.30 -6.37
N SER A 60 9.75 2.13 -6.77
CA SER A 60 8.36 1.76 -6.48
C SER A 60 8.13 1.66 -4.97
N LEU A 61 6.88 1.75 -4.52
CA LEU A 61 6.55 1.67 -3.10
C LEU A 61 7.09 0.40 -2.42
N LEU A 62 7.00 -0.77 -3.06
CA LEU A 62 7.52 -2.01 -2.47
C LEU A 62 9.05 -1.99 -2.34
N GLN A 63 9.75 -1.48 -3.35
CA GLN A 63 11.20 -1.30 -3.29
C GLN A 63 11.61 -0.30 -2.19
N ASP A 64 10.82 0.76 -1.99
CA ASP A 64 11.06 1.74 -0.94
C ASP A 64 10.87 1.12 0.46
N LEU A 65 9.78 0.35 0.64
CA LEU A 65 9.54 -0.39 1.89
C LEU A 65 10.68 -1.35 2.24
N ASP A 66 11.29 -1.99 1.24
CA ASP A 66 12.41 -2.91 1.44
C ASP A 66 13.74 -2.23 1.80
N SER A 67 13.92 -0.95 1.46
CA SER A 67 15.26 -0.32 1.45
C SER A 67 15.39 0.96 2.27
N ALA A 68 14.30 1.66 2.59
CA ALA A 68 14.36 2.99 3.21
C ALA A 68 14.43 2.98 4.76
N GLY A 69 14.74 1.84 5.37
CA GLY A 69 14.99 1.76 6.82
C GLY A 69 13.75 1.92 7.71
N TYR A 70 12.53 1.84 7.14
CA TYR A 70 11.26 1.95 7.89
C TYR A 70 11.12 0.96 9.06
N PHE A 71 11.87 -0.14 9.03
CA PHE A 71 11.80 -1.24 9.98
C PHE A 71 13.06 -1.41 10.83
N ALA A 72 14.02 -0.48 10.72
CA ALA A 72 15.20 -0.45 11.58
C ALA A 72 14.81 0.12 12.96
N GLY A 73 14.52 -0.77 13.91
CA GLY A 73 14.29 -0.45 15.32
C GLY A 73 15.58 -0.42 16.14
#